data_AF-A0A8T0DQX8-F1
#
_entry.id   AF-A0A8T0DQX8-F1
#
_cell.length_a   1.000
_cell.length_b   1.000
_cell.length_c   1.000
_cell.angle_alpha   90.00
_cell.angle_beta   90.00
_cell.angle_gamma   90.00
#
_symmetry.space_group_name_H-M   'P 1'
#
loop_
_entity.id
_entity.type
_entity.pdbx_description
1 polymer ?
#
loop_
_entity_poly.entity_id
_entity_poly.type
_entity_poly.pdbx_seq_one_letter_code
_entity_poly.pdbx_strand_id
1 'polypeptide(L)'
;MVLLTILANCIVLAMEEHLPSHDKTTLSEALEQTETYFLIIFCVEALLKIVALGFLFHKGAYLRNIWNIIDFIVVVTGLLAYILPNLNQPAVRALRVLRPLKLVTGFESLQIVLKSILRAMAPLLQISLLVLFAITIFAIIGLEFYSGAFHMTCFDLHKPDQLPIALPNRANLVPCSPQNGSLSGATPRGQPGAFICPENFTCKGYWEGPNYGITSFDNIGFAMLTVFQCITMEGWTEIMYSTDDVIGDRFNYLYFIPLIILGSFFMLNLVLGVLSG
;
A
#
# COMPACT_ATOMS: atom_id res chain seq x y z
N MET A 1 -8.96 -32.77 -16.18
CA MET A 1 -10.34 -32.27 -16.03
C MET A 1 -10.37 -31.08 -15.07
N VAL A 2 -10.01 -31.26 -13.79
CA VAL A 2 -9.94 -30.16 -12.79
C VAL A 2 -9.04 -29.00 -13.22
N LEU A 3 -7.87 -29.28 -13.80
CA LEU A 3 -6.99 -28.21 -14.28
C LEU A 3 -7.62 -27.29 -15.34
N LEU A 4 -8.32 -27.87 -16.31
CA LEU A 4 -9.02 -27.10 -17.35
C LEU A 4 -10.13 -26.25 -16.74
N THR A 5 -10.82 -26.76 -15.72
CA THR A 5 -11.85 -25.97 -15.00
C THR A 5 -11.25 -24.81 -14.22
N ILE A 6 -10.03 -24.95 -13.67
CA ILE A 6 -9.32 -23.85 -13.00
C ILE A 6 -8.90 -22.79 -14.03
N LEU A 7 -8.34 -23.20 -15.18
CA LEU A 7 -7.95 -22.28 -16.25
C LEU A 7 -9.16 -21.52 -16.81
N ALA A 8 -10.28 -22.21 -17.06
CA ALA A 8 -11.52 -21.59 -17.49
C ALA A 8 -12.04 -20.58 -16.46
N ASN A 9 -11.99 -20.91 -15.17
CA ASN A 9 -12.37 -20.01 -14.09
C ASN A 9 -11.46 -18.76 -14.04
N CYS A 10 -10.14 -18.90 -14.24
CA CYS A 10 -9.24 -17.76 -14.32
C CYS A 10 -9.55 -16.84 -15.51
N ILE A 11 -9.91 -17.41 -16.67
CA ILE A 11 -10.31 -16.62 -17.85
C ILE A 11 -11.62 -15.87 -17.58
N VAL A 12 -12.61 -16.55 -16.99
CA VAL A 12 -13.89 -15.94 -16.61
C VAL A 12 -13.69 -14.78 -15.63
N LEU A 13 -12.84 -14.95 -14.62
CA LEU A 13 -12.50 -13.89 -13.67
C LEU A 13 -11.76 -12.72 -14.34
N ALA A 14 -10.88 -13.00 -15.32
CA ALA A 14 -10.17 -11.96 -16.06
C ALA A 14 -11.08 -11.17 -17.01
N MET A 15 -12.19 -11.77 -17.46
CA MET A 15 -13.21 -11.13 -18.31
C MET A 15 -14.26 -10.35 -17.50
N GLU A 16 -14.23 -10.42 -16.17
CA GLU A 16 -15.22 -9.75 -15.32
C GLU A 16 -14.93 -8.25 -15.21
N GLU A 17 -15.85 -7.43 -15.72
CA GLU A 17 -15.77 -5.97 -15.64
C GLU A 17 -16.44 -5.46 -14.36
N HIS A 18 -15.68 -4.68 -13.57
CA HIS A 18 -16.18 -4.05 -12.35
C HIS A 18 -16.62 -2.62 -12.66
N LEU A 19 -17.91 -2.44 -12.94
CA LEU A 19 -18.49 -1.14 -13.21
C LEU A 19 -18.84 -0.39 -11.90
N PRO A 20 -18.70 0.95 -11.86
CA PRO A 20 -19.16 1.76 -10.74
C PRO A 20 -20.68 1.64 -10.57
N SER A 21 -21.17 1.89 -9.34
CA SER A 21 -22.62 1.93 -9.02
C SER A 21 -23.39 0.61 -9.16
N HIS A 22 -22.71 -0.54 -9.07
CA HIS A 22 -23.34 -1.87 -9.19
C HIS A 22 -24.04 -2.13 -10.53
N ASP A 23 -23.64 -1.40 -11.58
CA ASP A 23 -24.14 -1.66 -12.92
C ASP A 23 -23.57 -3.00 -13.45
N LYS A 24 -24.39 -3.78 -14.16
CA LYS A 24 -24.00 -5.09 -14.69
C LYS A 24 -24.33 -5.17 -16.16
N THR A 25 -23.34 -5.52 -16.96
CA THR A 25 -23.56 -5.88 -18.37
C THR A 25 -24.16 -7.27 -18.48
N THR A 26 -24.83 -7.57 -19.60
CA THR A 26 -25.35 -8.91 -19.90
C THR A 26 -24.25 -9.98 -19.89
N LEU A 27 -23.02 -9.60 -20.24
CA LEU A 27 -21.84 -10.46 -20.10
C LEU A 27 -21.52 -10.75 -18.62
N SER A 28 -21.51 -9.72 -17.76
CA SER A 28 -21.28 -9.89 -16.32
C SER A 28 -22.32 -10.82 -15.68
N GLU A 29 -23.59 -10.70 -16.04
CA GLU A 29 -24.65 -11.61 -15.57
C GLU A 29 -24.42 -13.07 -16.02
N ALA A 30 -23.99 -13.28 -17.27
CA ALA A 30 -23.65 -14.62 -17.77
C ALA A 30 -22.42 -15.20 -17.05
N LEU A 31 -21.40 -14.37 -16.78
CA LEU A 31 -20.20 -14.78 -16.05
C LEU A 31 -20.52 -15.16 -14.59
N GLU A 32 -21.41 -14.45 -13.90
CA GLU A 32 -21.87 -14.82 -12.54
C GLU A 32 -22.53 -16.21 -12.50
N GLN A 33 -23.30 -16.57 -13.54
CA GLN A 33 -23.87 -17.91 -13.63
C GLN A 33 -22.77 -18.97 -13.76
N THR A 34 -21.74 -18.71 -14.57
CA THR A 34 -20.61 -19.65 -14.74
C THR A 34 -19.83 -19.89 -13.43
N GLU A 35 -19.72 -18.87 -12.57
CA GLU A 35 -19.05 -19.02 -11.27
C GLU A 35 -19.72 -20.07 -10.36
N THR A 36 -21.04 -20.12 -10.36
CA THR A 36 -21.80 -21.09 -9.55
C THR A 36 -21.50 -22.52 -10.01
N TYR A 37 -21.38 -22.75 -11.33
CA TYR A 37 -20.99 -24.06 -11.86
C TYR A 37 -19.58 -24.46 -11.43
N PHE A 38 -18.60 -23.54 -11.47
CA PHE A 38 -17.25 -23.83 -10.98
C PHE A 38 -17.21 -24.16 -9.49
N LEU A 39 -17.99 -23.44 -8.66
CA LEU A 39 -18.10 -23.73 -7.23
C LEU A 39 -18.61 -25.15 -6.97
N ILE A 40 -19.65 -25.58 -7.69
CA ILE A 40 -20.21 -26.93 -7.54
C ILE A 40 -19.15 -27.99 -7.87
N ILE A 41 -18.40 -27.83 -8.97
CA ILE A 41 -17.32 -28.76 -9.35
C ILE A 41 -16.26 -28.85 -8.25
N PHE A 42 -15.86 -27.71 -7.67
CA PHE A 42 -14.87 -27.68 -6.59
C PHE A 42 -15.38 -28.27 -5.27
N CYS A 43 -16.66 -28.08 -4.95
CA CYS A 43 -17.30 -28.74 -3.80
C CYS A 43 -17.25 -30.26 -3.95
N VAL A 44 -17.61 -30.78 -5.13
CA VAL A 44 -17.57 -32.22 -5.40
C VAL A 44 -16.15 -32.77 -5.31
N GLU A 45 -15.17 -32.08 -5.90
CA GLU A 45 -13.76 -32.46 -5.80
C GLU A 45 -13.28 -32.51 -4.34
N ALA A 46 -13.58 -31.48 -3.54
CA ALA A 46 -13.20 -31.43 -2.14
C ALA A 46 -13.87 -32.54 -1.33
N LEU A 47 -15.15 -32.80 -1.56
CA LEU A 47 -15.88 -33.88 -0.90
C LEU A 47 -15.28 -35.25 -1.21
N LEU A 48 -14.97 -35.52 -2.49
CA LEU A 48 -14.33 -36.76 -2.91
C LEU A 48 -12.96 -36.93 -2.24
N LYS A 49 -12.15 -35.87 -2.17
CA LYS A 49 -10.85 -35.90 -1.46
C LYS A 49 -11.01 -36.16 0.04
N ILE A 50 -12.00 -35.54 0.68
CA ILE A 50 -12.28 -35.73 2.13
C ILE A 50 -12.69 -37.17 2.42
N VAL A 51 -13.56 -37.77 1.59
CA VAL A 51 -14.01 -39.16 1.76
C VAL A 51 -12.85 -40.14 1.53
N ALA A 52 -12.02 -39.91 0.51
CA ALA A 52 -10.91 -40.81 0.18
C ALA A 52 -9.74 -40.77 1.18
N LEU A 53 -9.39 -39.57 1.67
CA LEU A 53 -8.21 -39.36 2.54
C LEU A 53 -8.57 -39.35 4.04
N GLY A 54 -9.85 -39.24 4.37
CA GLY A 54 -10.34 -39.00 5.73
C GLY A 54 -10.20 -37.53 6.16
N PHE A 55 -11.09 -37.08 7.04
CA PHE A 55 -11.20 -35.65 7.38
C PHE A 55 -10.06 -35.15 8.28
N LEU A 56 -9.83 -35.78 9.45
CA LEU A 56 -8.88 -35.26 10.46
C LEU A 56 -7.99 -36.30 11.16
N PHE A 57 -8.50 -37.49 11.52
CA PHE A 57 -7.83 -38.37 12.49
C PHE A 57 -6.81 -39.39 11.93
N HIS A 58 -6.60 -39.44 10.61
CA HIS A 58 -5.66 -40.39 9.99
C HIS A 58 -4.31 -39.73 9.61
N LYS A 59 -3.22 -40.52 9.57
CA LYS A 59 -1.85 -40.04 9.25
C LYS A 59 -1.65 -39.53 7.80
N GLY A 60 -2.71 -39.47 6.99
CA GLY A 60 -2.75 -38.84 5.67
C GLY A 60 -4.00 -37.99 5.45
N ALA A 61 -4.63 -37.51 6.53
CA ALA A 61 -5.90 -36.79 6.48
C ALA A 61 -5.83 -35.53 5.60
N TYR A 62 -6.95 -35.22 4.96
CA TYR A 62 -7.09 -34.14 3.99
C TYR A 62 -6.55 -32.80 4.50
N LEU A 63 -6.92 -32.41 5.73
CA LEU A 63 -6.55 -31.11 6.32
C LEU A 63 -5.09 -31.03 6.83
N ARG A 64 -4.31 -32.10 6.79
CA ARG A 64 -2.89 -32.06 7.20
C ARG A 64 -1.97 -31.57 6.09
N ASN A 65 -2.43 -31.61 4.83
CA ASN A 65 -1.69 -31.10 3.69
C ASN A 65 -2.03 -29.62 3.46
N ILE A 66 -1.03 -28.74 3.54
CA ILE A 66 -1.18 -27.27 3.34
C ILE A 66 -1.90 -26.94 2.03
N TRP A 67 -1.66 -27.70 0.96
CA TRP A 67 -2.28 -27.46 -0.34
C TRP A 67 -3.78 -27.79 -0.33
N ASN A 68 -4.16 -28.85 0.38
CA ASN A 68 -5.56 -29.21 0.55
C ASN A 68 -6.29 -28.23 1.49
N ILE A 69 -5.59 -27.63 2.46
CA ILE A 69 -6.15 -26.57 3.32
C ILE A 69 -6.51 -25.34 2.47
N ILE A 70 -5.65 -24.94 1.53
CA ILE A 70 -5.93 -23.84 0.60
C ILE A 70 -7.17 -24.17 -0.25
N ASP A 71 -7.23 -25.37 -0.84
CA ASP A 71 -8.40 -25.84 -1.60
C ASP A 71 -9.69 -25.76 -0.77
N PHE A 72 -9.63 -26.18 0.50
CA PHE A 72 -10.76 -26.17 1.42
C PHE A 72 -11.22 -24.75 1.75
N ILE A 73 -10.29 -23.83 2.02
CA ILE A 73 -10.61 -22.41 2.29
C ILE A 73 -11.33 -21.79 1.09
N VAL A 74 -10.86 -22.05 -0.13
CA VAL A 74 -11.49 -21.54 -1.35
C VAL A 74 -12.93 -22.05 -1.51
N VAL A 75 -13.17 -23.33 -1.21
CA VAL A 75 -14.52 -23.92 -1.25
C VAL A 75 -15.43 -23.35 -0.16
N VAL A 76 -14.94 -23.25 1.08
CA VAL A 76 -15.72 -22.73 2.21
C VAL A 76 -16.10 -21.27 2.02
N THR A 77 -15.14 -20.43 1.61
CA THR A 77 -15.41 -19.00 1.32
C THR A 77 -16.38 -18.83 0.15
N GLY A 78 -16.28 -19.66 -0.89
CA GLY A 78 -17.24 -19.68 -2.00
C GLY A 78 -18.64 -20.13 -1.58
N LEU A 79 -18.75 -21.15 -0.72
CA LEU A 79 -20.02 -21.63 -0.19
C LEU A 79 -20.67 -20.60 0.74
N LEU A 80 -19.87 -19.95 1.60
CA LEU A 80 -20.33 -18.88 2.48
C LEU A 80 -20.92 -17.71 1.67
N ALA A 81 -20.26 -17.34 0.57
CA ALA A 81 -20.74 -16.31 -0.35
C ALA A 81 -22.09 -16.65 -1.01
N TYR A 82 -22.31 -17.93 -1.31
CA TYR A 82 -23.55 -18.41 -1.94
C TYR A 82 -24.72 -18.47 -0.93
N ILE A 83 -24.47 -18.94 0.29
CA ILE A 83 -25.52 -19.14 1.31
C ILE A 83 -25.89 -17.85 2.03
N LEU A 84 -24.91 -16.97 2.30
CA LEU A 84 -25.12 -15.73 3.05
C LEU A 84 -24.84 -14.51 2.15
N PRO A 85 -25.79 -14.14 1.26
CA PRO A 85 -25.63 -12.96 0.43
C PRO A 85 -25.63 -11.65 1.25
N ASN A 86 -26.08 -11.67 2.50
CA ASN A 86 -26.23 -10.46 3.33
C ASN A 86 -25.00 -10.11 4.19
N LEU A 87 -23.95 -10.93 4.20
CA LEU A 87 -22.70 -10.64 4.93
C LEU A 87 -21.74 -9.85 4.03
N ASN A 88 -21.43 -8.58 4.39
CA ASN A 88 -20.38 -7.72 3.82
C ASN A 88 -19.93 -8.11 2.39
N GLN A 89 -20.84 -7.97 1.41
CA GLN A 89 -20.65 -8.47 0.03
C GLN A 89 -19.32 -8.07 -0.64
N PRO A 90 -18.77 -6.85 -0.45
CA PRO A 90 -17.52 -6.49 -1.11
C PRO A 90 -16.34 -7.36 -0.65
N ALA A 91 -16.26 -7.65 0.64
CA ALA A 91 -15.15 -8.43 1.21
C ALA A 91 -15.24 -9.91 0.79
N VAL A 92 -16.45 -10.50 0.85
CA VAL A 92 -16.66 -11.89 0.45
C VAL A 92 -16.50 -12.08 -1.06
N ARG A 93 -16.87 -11.07 -1.87
CA ARG A 93 -16.60 -11.05 -3.32
C ARG A 93 -15.10 -10.91 -3.61
N ALA A 94 -14.36 -10.10 -2.86
CA ALA A 94 -12.91 -9.98 -3.01
C ALA A 94 -12.18 -11.31 -2.73
N LEU A 95 -12.68 -12.14 -1.81
CA LEU A 95 -12.10 -13.46 -1.53
C LEU A 95 -12.16 -14.43 -2.74
N ARG A 96 -12.98 -14.14 -3.77
CA ARG A 96 -12.98 -14.91 -5.02
C ARG A 96 -11.63 -14.82 -5.75
N VAL A 97 -10.81 -13.79 -5.48
CA VAL A 97 -9.43 -13.66 -5.99
C VAL A 97 -8.48 -14.76 -5.49
N LEU A 98 -8.87 -15.51 -4.46
CA LEU A 98 -8.10 -16.66 -3.96
C LEU A 98 -8.31 -17.91 -4.84
N ARG A 99 -9.34 -17.96 -5.69
CA ARG A 99 -9.63 -19.13 -6.54
C ARG A 99 -8.52 -19.42 -7.57
N PRO A 100 -7.91 -18.43 -8.25
CA PRO A 100 -6.71 -18.63 -9.05
C PRO A 100 -5.54 -19.30 -8.31
N LEU A 101 -5.45 -19.15 -6.97
CA LEU A 101 -4.42 -19.82 -6.17
C LEU A 101 -4.53 -21.36 -6.22
N LYS A 102 -5.72 -21.90 -6.55
CA LYS A 102 -5.93 -23.33 -6.79
C LYS A 102 -5.15 -23.86 -7.99
N LEU A 103 -4.72 -22.97 -8.90
CA LEU A 103 -3.80 -23.36 -9.97
C LEU A 103 -2.44 -23.79 -9.40
N VAL A 104 -1.99 -23.17 -8.30
CA VAL A 104 -0.75 -23.57 -7.61
C VAL A 104 -0.92 -24.93 -6.93
N THR A 105 -2.09 -25.22 -6.33
CA THR A 105 -2.36 -26.53 -5.71
C THR A 105 -2.55 -27.63 -6.77
N GLY A 106 -3.03 -27.29 -7.97
CA GLY A 106 -3.22 -28.23 -9.08
C GLY A 106 -1.94 -28.67 -9.81
N PHE A 107 -0.87 -27.86 -9.78
CA PHE A 107 0.39 -28.17 -10.46
C PHE A 107 1.56 -28.35 -9.47
N GLU A 108 2.08 -29.57 -9.39
CA GLU A 108 3.20 -29.90 -8.49
C GLU A 108 4.47 -29.07 -8.78
N SER A 109 4.74 -28.73 -10.05
CA SER A 109 5.88 -27.88 -10.41
C SER A 109 5.81 -26.48 -9.76
N LEU A 110 4.62 -25.87 -9.68
CA LEU A 110 4.44 -24.55 -9.05
C LEU A 110 4.59 -24.64 -7.52
N GLN A 111 4.15 -25.75 -6.93
CA GLN A 111 4.33 -26.01 -5.49
C GLN A 111 5.81 -26.06 -5.11
N ILE A 112 6.65 -26.68 -5.94
CA ILE A 112 8.10 -26.73 -5.73
C ILE A 112 8.70 -25.33 -5.80
N VAL A 113 8.33 -24.54 -6.81
CA VAL A 113 8.81 -23.16 -6.97
C VAL A 113 8.40 -22.30 -5.78
N LEU A 114 7.13 -22.35 -5.33
CA LEU A 114 6.66 -21.56 -4.20
C LEU A 114 7.37 -21.97 -2.89
N LYS A 115 7.57 -23.27 -2.66
CA LYS A 115 8.34 -23.75 -1.50
C LYS A 115 9.78 -23.23 -1.53
N SER A 116 10.41 -23.17 -2.70
CA SER A 116 11.74 -22.60 -2.86
C SER A 116 11.76 -21.10 -2.54
N ILE A 117 10.77 -20.34 -3.02
CA ILE A 117 10.63 -18.90 -2.72
C ILE A 117 10.44 -18.68 -1.21
N LEU A 118 9.52 -19.42 -0.58
CA LEU A 118 9.26 -19.28 0.86
C LEU A 118 10.49 -19.64 1.69
N ARG A 119 11.29 -20.64 1.26
CA ARG A 119 12.55 -20.99 1.93
C ARG A 119 13.60 -19.88 1.78
N ALA A 120 13.66 -19.22 0.62
CA ALA A 120 14.55 -18.09 0.37
C ALA A 120 14.12 -16.81 1.11
N MET A 121 12.84 -16.67 1.46
CA MET A 121 12.32 -15.51 2.20
C MET A 121 12.65 -15.55 3.70
N ALA A 122 12.80 -16.75 4.29
CA ALA A 122 13.12 -16.91 5.70
C ALA A 122 14.38 -16.12 6.16
N PRO A 123 15.54 -16.17 5.47
CA PRO A 123 16.70 -15.36 5.84
C PRO A 123 16.48 -13.85 5.66
N LEU A 124 15.63 -13.42 4.72
CA LEU A 124 15.30 -12.01 4.50
C LEU A 124 14.48 -11.39 5.63
N LEU A 125 13.79 -12.20 6.44
CA LEU A 125 12.99 -11.70 7.58
C LEU A 125 13.87 -10.97 8.60
N GLN A 126 15.08 -11.48 8.87
CA GLN A 126 16.02 -10.85 9.80
C GLN A 126 16.47 -9.47 9.31
N ILE A 127 16.75 -9.34 8.02
CA ILE A 127 17.06 -8.05 7.40
C ILE A 127 15.85 -7.13 7.48
N SER A 128 14.66 -7.62 7.11
CA SER A 128 13.43 -6.83 7.16
C SER A 128 13.17 -6.26 8.56
N LEU A 129 13.45 -7.01 9.62
CA LEU A 129 13.33 -6.54 11.00
C LEU A 129 14.32 -5.40 11.33
N LEU A 130 15.58 -5.53 10.91
CA LEU A 130 16.59 -4.47 11.08
C LEU A 130 16.16 -3.17 10.40
N VAL A 131 15.52 -3.30 9.25
CA VAL A 131 15.11 -2.18 8.40
C VAL A 131 13.89 -1.50 8.97
N LEU A 132 12.92 -2.27 9.45
CA LEU A 132 11.77 -1.75 10.17
C LEU A 132 12.22 -0.94 11.39
N PHE A 133 13.25 -1.41 12.10
CA PHE A 133 13.82 -0.67 13.23
C PHE A 133 14.49 0.65 12.78
N ALA A 134 15.26 0.61 11.69
CA ALA A 134 15.85 1.82 11.11
C ALA A 134 14.79 2.84 10.66
N ILE A 135 13.74 2.39 9.96
CA ILE A 135 12.58 3.22 9.57
C ILE A 135 11.96 3.85 10.81
N THR A 136 11.77 3.08 11.88
CA THR A 136 11.17 3.59 13.12
C THR A 136 12.03 4.68 13.76
N ILE A 137 13.36 4.51 13.80
CA ILE A 137 14.28 5.53 14.33
C ILE A 137 14.17 6.82 13.53
N PHE A 138 14.30 6.75 12.20
CA PHE A 138 14.20 7.94 11.36
C PHE A 138 12.81 8.58 11.43
N ALA A 139 11.74 7.78 11.52
CA ALA A 139 10.38 8.28 11.68
C ALA A 139 10.19 9.05 13.00
N ILE A 140 10.76 8.59 14.11
CA ILE A 140 10.71 9.31 15.39
C ILE A 140 11.50 10.64 15.28
N ILE A 141 12.69 10.61 14.69
CA ILE A 141 13.50 11.83 14.50
C ILE A 141 12.76 12.84 13.61
N GLY A 142 12.19 12.38 12.49
CA GLY A 142 11.42 13.22 11.57
C GLY A 142 10.15 13.77 12.21
N LEU A 143 9.46 12.97 13.03
CA LEU A 143 8.29 13.43 13.79
C LEU A 143 8.66 14.59 14.73
N GLU A 144 9.75 14.48 15.49
CA GLU A 144 10.21 15.56 16.37
C GLU A 144 10.62 16.83 15.60
N PHE A 145 11.14 16.70 14.38
CA PHE A 145 11.60 17.86 13.59
C PHE A 145 10.50 18.53 12.78
N TYR A 146 9.55 17.76 12.23
CA TYR A 146 8.60 18.23 11.22
C TYR A 146 7.12 18.10 11.64
N SER A 147 6.83 17.77 12.91
CA SER A 147 5.44 17.70 13.39
C SER A 147 4.70 19.01 13.18
N GLY A 148 3.53 18.95 12.55
CA GLY A 148 2.64 20.07 12.27
C GLY A 148 3.13 21.02 11.17
N ALA A 149 4.30 20.77 10.58
CA ALA A 149 4.96 21.67 9.63
C ALA A 149 4.23 21.77 8.29
N PHE A 150 3.54 20.69 7.86
CA PHE A 150 2.96 20.59 6.52
C PHE A 150 1.53 21.13 6.39
N HIS A 151 0.94 21.66 7.45
CA HIS A 151 -0.44 22.18 7.41
C HIS A 151 -0.57 23.62 6.91
N MET A 152 0.56 24.27 6.61
CA MET A 152 0.61 25.68 6.22
C MET A 152 0.84 25.80 4.72
N THR A 153 -0.05 26.50 4.01
CA THR A 153 0.14 26.84 2.59
C THR A 153 -0.28 28.28 2.31
N CYS A 154 -0.05 28.74 1.09
CA CYS A 154 -0.36 30.08 0.64
C CYS A 154 -1.83 30.19 0.23
N PHE A 155 -2.59 31.08 0.88
CA PHE A 155 -3.98 31.41 0.55
C PHE A 155 -4.07 32.80 -0.09
N ASP A 156 -4.94 32.94 -1.09
CA ASP A 156 -5.21 34.22 -1.73
C ASP A 156 -5.91 35.18 -0.74
N LEU A 157 -5.41 36.41 -0.64
CA LEU A 157 -6.01 37.47 0.19
C LEU A 157 -7.44 37.82 -0.24
N HIS A 158 -7.78 37.69 -1.52
CA HIS A 158 -9.11 37.98 -2.04
C HIS A 158 -10.14 36.89 -1.74
N LYS A 159 -9.68 35.65 -1.54
CA LYS A 159 -10.53 34.48 -1.25
C LYS A 159 -9.89 33.65 -0.13
N PRO A 160 -9.94 34.13 1.12
CA PRO A 160 -9.21 33.51 2.23
C PRO A 160 -9.76 32.15 2.64
N ASP A 161 -11.02 31.84 2.32
CA ASP A 161 -11.71 30.62 2.74
C ASP A 161 -11.62 29.47 1.71
N GLN A 162 -11.04 29.72 0.54
CA GLN A 162 -10.93 28.73 -0.53
C GLN A 162 -9.47 28.38 -0.79
N LEU A 163 -9.16 27.08 -0.81
CA LEU A 163 -7.84 26.58 -1.18
C LEU A 163 -7.56 26.89 -2.67
N PRO A 164 -6.43 27.53 -3.02
CA PRO A 164 -6.12 27.81 -4.42
C PRO A 164 -5.79 26.51 -5.17
N ILE A 165 -6.11 26.46 -6.45
CA ILE A 165 -5.87 25.28 -7.30
C ILE A 165 -4.39 25.18 -7.69
N ALA A 166 -3.70 26.33 -7.83
CA ALA A 166 -2.29 26.41 -8.14
C ALA A 166 -1.71 27.74 -7.62
N LEU A 167 -0.39 27.78 -7.43
CA LEU A 167 0.35 29.02 -7.16
C LEU A 167 0.91 29.57 -8.47
N PRO A 168 1.11 30.89 -8.60
CA PRO A 168 1.60 31.51 -9.84
C PRO A 168 2.94 30.94 -10.35
N ASN A 169 3.77 30.38 -9.45
CA ASN A 169 5.09 29.80 -9.77
C ASN A 169 5.20 28.28 -9.53
N ARG A 170 4.12 27.60 -9.11
CA ARG A 170 4.13 26.16 -8.81
C ARG A 170 2.80 25.53 -9.24
N ALA A 171 2.88 24.40 -9.94
CA ALA A 171 1.70 23.64 -10.36
C ALA A 171 0.95 23.01 -9.18
N ASN A 172 1.67 22.69 -8.09
CA ASN A 172 1.12 22.07 -6.89
C ASN A 172 1.21 23.02 -5.70
N LEU A 173 0.30 22.82 -4.74
CA LEU A 173 0.38 23.44 -3.43
C LEU A 173 1.64 22.95 -2.70
N VAL A 174 2.37 23.89 -2.13
CA VAL A 174 3.58 23.61 -1.35
C VAL A 174 3.43 24.16 0.08
N PRO A 175 4.12 23.57 1.05
CA PRO A 175 4.20 24.13 2.39
C PRO A 175 4.81 25.54 2.37
N CYS A 176 4.46 26.36 3.36
CA CYS A 176 5.08 27.68 3.56
C CYS A 176 5.45 27.92 5.02
N SER A 177 6.44 28.78 5.24
CA SER A 177 6.83 29.22 6.58
C SER A 177 6.09 30.51 6.96
N PRO A 178 5.43 30.58 8.14
CA PRO A 178 4.74 31.79 8.57
C PRO A 178 5.72 32.93 8.85
N GLN A 179 5.43 34.11 8.34
CA GLN A 179 6.22 35.31 8.61
C GLN A 179 5.78 35.93 9.94
N ASN A 180 6.67 35.98 10.93
CA ASN A 180 6.47 36.79 12.12
C ASN A 180 6.79 38.25 11.78
N GLY A 181 5.78 39.04 11.39
CA GLY A 181 5.95 40.51 11.32
C GLY A 181 5.09 41.22 10.29
N SER A 182 3.86 41.54 10.69
CA SER A 182 3.09 42.63 10.10
C SER A 182 3.67 43.99 10.52
N LEU A 183 4.79 44.43 9.94
CA LEU A 183 5.13 45.85 9.93
C LEU A 183 5.77 46.21 8.59
N SER A 184 4.99 46.97 7.82
CA SER A 184 5.40 47.79 6.69
C SER A 184 6.83 48.32 6.85
N GLY A 185 7.77 47.77 6.07
CA GLY A 185 9.12 48.33 5.87
C GLY A 185 10.30 47.52 6.41
N ALA A 186 10.10 46.36 7.05
CA ALA A 186 11.21 45.44 7.37
C ALA A 186 11.26 44.29 6.35
N THR A 187 12.46 43.94 5.89
CA THR A 187 12.69 42.79 5.00
C THR A 187 12.08 41.51 5.60
N PRO A 188 11.41 40.66 4.80
CA PRO A 188 10.66 39.52 5.32
C PRO A 188 11.65 38.51 5.92
N ARG A 189 11.72 38.43 7.25
CA ARG A 189 12.51 37.40 7.95
C ARG A 189 11.68 36.13 8.09
N GLY A 190 11.49 35.43 6.97
CA GLY A 190 11.29 33.98 7.01
C GLY A 190 12.57 33.29 7.48
N GLN A 191 12.49 32.02 7.88
CA GLN A 191 13.71 31.23 8.08
C GLN A 191 14.52 31.24 6.76
N PRO A 192 15.85 31.46 6.79
CA PRO A 192 16.64 31.54 5.57
C PRO A 192 16.49 30.25 4.76
N GLY A 193 16.06 30.37 3.51
CA GLY A 193 15.85 29.23 2.61
C GLY A 193 14.44 28.63 2.60
N ALA A 194 13.55 29.04 3.51
CA ALA A 194 12.17 28.58 3.53
C ALA A 194 11.31 29.29 2.45
N PHE A 195 10.25 28.64 1.99
CA PHE A 195 9.39 29.18 0.95
C PHE A 195 8.51 30.31 1.47
N ILE A 196 8.56 31.43 0.74
CA ILE A 196 7.79 32.63 1.02
C ILE A 196 6.68 32.76 -0.03
N CYS A 197 5.45 32.96 0.44
CA CYS A 197 4.31 33.17 -0.44
C CYS A 197 4.50 34.41 -1.35
N PRO A 198 4.02 34.35 -2.60
CA PRO A 198 4.07 35.48 -3.52
C PRO A 198 3.16 36.64 -3.09
N GLU A 199 3.27 37.78 -3.76
CA GLU A 199 2.41 38.94 -3.52
C GLU A 199 0.91 38.56 -3.62
N ASN A 200 0.08 39.15 -2.75
CA ASN A 200 -1.34 38.84 -2.57
C ASN A 200 -1.68 37.47 -1.98
N PHE A 201 -0.69 36.69 -1.54
CA PHE A 201 -0.92 35.46 -0.80
C PHE A 201 -0.43 35.57 0.65
N THR A 202 -1.13 34.88 1.56
CA THR A 202 -0.75 34.78 2.97
C THR A 202 -0.58 33.33 3.38
N CYS A 203 0.49 33.04 4.12
CA CYS A 203 0.73 31.72 4.67
C CYS A 203 -0.24 31.48 5.84
N LYS A 204 -1.18 30.55 5.68
CA LYS A 204 -2.18 30.20 6.71
C LYS A 204 -2.26 28.69 6.88
N GLY A 205 -2.58 28.27 8.11
CA GLY A 205 -2.79 26.87 8.44
C GLY A 205 -4.26 26.48 8.25
N TYR A 206 -4.59 25.79 7.16
CA TYR A 206 -5.89 25.15 6.90
C TYR A 206 -5.77 24.05 5.81
N TRP A 207 -4.54 23.63 5.50
CA TRP A 207 -4.27 22.64 4.47
C TRP A 207 -4.08 21.26 5.08
N GLU A 208 -4.70 20.23 4.49
CA GLU A 208 -4.52 18.84 4.91
C GLU A 208 -3.06 18.38 4.77
N GLY A 209 -2.29 19.02 3.90
CA GLY A 209 -0.88 18.73 3.63
C GLY A 209 -0.65 18.13 2.24
N PRO A 210 0.61 17.86 1.88
CA PRO A 210 0.97 17.26 0.60
C PRO A 210 0.28 15.90 0.40
N ASN A 211 -0.05 15.55 -0.84
CA ASN A 211 -0.66 14.27 -1.20
C ASN A 211 -1.93 13.94 -0.37
N TYR A 212 -2.83 14.91 -0.22
CA TYR A 212 -4.07 14.77 0.57
C TYR A 212 -3.80 14.38 2.04
N GLY A 213 -2.73 14.92 2.63
CA GLY A 213 -2.33 14.66 4.03
C GLY A 213 -1.66 13.31 4.29
N ILE A 214 -1.40 12.49 3.25
CA ILE A 214 -0.73 11.19 3.40
C ILE A 214 0.75 11.39 3.76
N THR A 215 1.41 12.36 3.12
CA THR A 215 2.81 12.68 3.36
C THR A 215 2.90 13.64 4.55
N SER A 216 3.06 13.09 5.75
CA SER A 216 3.10 13.87 7.00
C SER A 216 3.99 13.25 8.08
N PHE A 217 4.45 14.10 9.00
CA PHE A 217 5.24 13.72 10.19
C PHE A 217 4.46 13.94 11.49
N ASP A 218 3.14 14.06 11.42
CA ASP A 218 2.30 14.40 12.59
C ASP A 218 2.04 13.20 13.50
N ASN A 219 2.04 12.00 12.91
CA ASN A 219 1.82 10.74 13.62
C ASN A 219 2.88 9.73 13.22
N ILE A 220 3.24 8.83 14.14
CA ILE A 220 4.29 7.83 13.90
C ILE A 220 3.98 6.94 12.68
N GLY A 221 2.71 6.61 12.43
CA GLY A 221 2.29 5.81 11.28
C GLY A 221 2.57 6.49 9.94
N PHE A 222 2.18 7.76 9.79
CA PHE A 222 2.43 8.55 8.57
C PHE A 222 3.92 8.90 8.42
N ALA A 223 4.61 9.16 9.52
CA ALA A 223 6.06 9.36 9.52
C ALA A 223 6.80 8.11 9.02
N MET A 224 6.44 6.92 9.51
CA MET A 224 6.99 5.64 9.01
C MET A 224 6.68 5.40 7.53
N LEU A 225 5.47 5.72 7.07
CA LEU A 225 5.10 5.60 5.65
C LEU A 225 5.92 6.55 4.77
N THR A 226 6.06 7.81 5.20
CA THR A 226 6.85 8.84 4.51
C THR A 226 8.33 8.45 4.45
N VAL A 227 8.90 7.97 5.57
CA VAL A 227 10.27 7.46 5.63
C VAL A 227 10.46 6.22 4.75
N PHE A 228 9.49 5.30 4.75
CA PHE A 228 9.51 4.14 3.87
C PHE A 228 9.53 4.55 2.40
N GLN A 229 8.67 5.50 2.00
CA GLN A 229 8.69 6.08 0.66
C GLN A 229 10.07 6.65 0.31
N CYS A 230 10.68 7.44 1.22
CA CYS A 230 12.03 7.96 1.02
C CYS A 230 13.08 6.86 0.80
N ILE A 231 13.06 5.79 1.61
CA ILE A 231 14.03 4.67 1.50
C ILE A 231 13.88 3.90 0.19
N THR A 232 12.66 3.82 -0.36
CA THR A 232 12.44 3.21 -1.69
C THR A 232 12.96 4.05 -2.87
N MET A 233 13.56 5.22 -2.61
CA MET A 233 14.05 6.18 -3.61
C MET A 233 12.97 6.71 -4.56
N GLU A 234 11.70 6.64 -4.17
CA GLU A 234 10.57 7.15 -4.93
C GLU A 234 10.02 8.40 -4.23
N GLY A 235 9.81 9.50 -4.96
CA GLY A 235 9.26 10.75 -4.41
C GLY A 235 10.08 11.44 -3.30
N TRP A 236 11.25 10.92 -2.92
CA TRP A 236 11.99 11.38 -1.74
C TRP A 236 12.47 12.84 -1.83
N THR A 237 12.81 13.30 -3.04
CA THR A 237 13.22 14.68 -3.30
C THR A 237 12.05 15.65 -3.11
N GLU A 238 10.82 15.23 -3.42
CA GLU A 238 9.63 16.07 -3.23
C GLU A 238 9.33 16.27 -1.74
N ILE A 239 9.53 15.22 -0.93
CA ILE A 239 9.42 15.29 0.53
C ILE A 239 10.51 16.21 1.09
N MET A 240 11.75 16.06 0.63
CA MET A 240 12.86 16.94 1.01
C MET A 240 12.58 18.40 0.66
N TYR A 241 12.13 18.69 -0.56
CA TYR A 241 11.78 20.06 -0.95
C TYR A 241 10.60 20.60 -0.16
N SER A 242 9.61 19.78 0.17
CA SER A 242 8.50 20.18 1.04
C SER A 242 8.97 20.55 2.45
N THR A 243 9.93 19.81 3.00
CA THR A 243 10.57 20.17 4.28
C THR A 243 11.46 21.41 4.18
N ASP A 244 12.20 21.60 3.07
CA ASP A 244 12.99 22.81 2.81
C ASP A 244 12.07 24.04 2.74
N ASP A 245 10.91 23.91 2.10
CA ASP A 245 9.93 24.98 1.97
C ASP A 245 9.35 25.41 3.34
N VAL A 246 9.39 24.56 4.38
CA VAL A 246 8.96 24.91 5.75
C VAL A 246 10.08 25.45 6.63
N ILE A 247 11.17 24.68 6.78
CA ILE A 247 12.23 24.94 7.76
C ILE A 247 13.50 25.57 7.16
N GLY A 248 13.58 25.65 5.83
CA GLY A 248 14.75 26.06 5.08
C GLY A 248 15.74 24.92 4.78
N ASP A 249 16.52 25.11 3.72
CA ASP A 249 17.48 24.16 3.17
C ASP A 249 18.72 23.92 4.05
N ARG A 250 19.05 24.90 4.91
CA ARG A 250 20.35 24.99 5.61
C ARG A 250 20.71 23.78 6.48
N PHE A 251 19.75 23.09 7.07
CA PHE A 251 20.01 21.90 7.92
C PHE A 251 19.21 20.68 7.50
N ASN A 252 18.27 20.81 6.58
CA ASN A 252 17.36 19.74 6.20
C ASN A 252 18.10 18.55 5.55
N TYR A 253 19.16 18.83 4.77
CA TYR A 253 20.00 17.80 4.18
C TYR A 253 20.64 16.84 5.22
N LEU A 254 20.82 17.27 6.47
CA LEU A 254 21.39 16.42 7.53
C LEU A 254 20.46 15.28 7.95
N TYR A 255 19.16 15.40 7.67
CA TYR A 255 18.20 14.32 7.90
C TYR A 255 18.10 13.42 6.66
N PHE A 256 17.86 14.00 5.47
CA PHE A 256 17.59 13.23 4.26
C PHE A 256 18.82 12.51 3.70
N ILE A 257 20.03 13.11 3.74
CA ILE A 257 21.22 12.46 3.17
C ILE A 257 21.59 11.17 3.94
N PRO A 258 21.68 11.16 5.29
CA PRO A 258 21.89 9.93 6.03
C PRO A 258 20.74 8.93 5.86
N LEU A 259 19.49 9.39 5.78
CA LEU A 259 18.34 8.53 5.53
C LEU A 259 18.47 7.76 4.20
N ILE A 260 18.84 8.43 3.11
CA ILE A 260 19.01 7.78 1.81
C ILE A 260 20.25 6.88 1.79
N ILE A 261 21.37 7.32 2.38
CA ILE A 261 22.61 6.53 2.41
C ILE A 261 22.46 5.27 3.26
N LEU A 262 22.01 5.42 4.50
CA LEU A 262 21.88 4.32 5.47
C LEU A 262 20.60 3.52 5.26
N GLY A 263 19.53 4.14 4.77
CA GLY A 263 18.27 3.46 4.51
C GLY A 263 18.31 2.69 3.21
N SER A 264 18.68 3.32 2.09
CA SER A 264 18.47 2.73 0.76
C SER A 264 19.68 1.94 0.23
N PHE A 265 20.88 2.51 0.29
CA PHE A 265 22.08 1.79 -0.21
C PHE A 265 22.44 0.60 0.67
N PHE A 266 22.36 0.76 1.99
CA PHE A 266 22.58 -0.36 2.92
C PHE A 266 21.53 -1.47 2.71
N MET A 267 20.27 -1.11 2.47
CA MET A 267 19.20 -2.05 2.18
C MET A 267 19.46 -2.89 0.94
N LEU A 268 19.75 -2.23 -0.18
CA LEU A 268 20.06 -2.91 -1.44
C LEU A 268 21.26 -3.85 -1.26
N ASN A 269 22.30 -3.40 -0.57
CA ASN A 269 23.49 -4.22 -0.34
C ASN A 269 23.22 -5.42 0.58
N LEU A 270 22.36 -5.28 1.61
CA LEU A 270 21.98 -6.40 2.47
C LEU A 270 21.14 -7.44 1.74
N VAL A 271 20.18 -7.00 0.92
CA VAL A 271 19.34 -7.90 0.12
C VAL A 271 20.20 -8.64 -0.90
N LEU A 272 21.08 -7.94 -1.62
CA LEU A 272 22.02 -8.56 -2.55
C LEU A 272 22.97 -9.52 -1.84
N GLY A 273 23.46 -9.16 -0.65
CA GLY A 273 24.32 -10.01 0.17
C GLY A 273 23.65 -11.33 0.54
N VAL A 274 22.39 -11.30 0.99
CA VAL A 274 21.65 -12.52 1.35
C VAL A 274 21.19 -13.32 0.14
N LEU A 275 20.92 -12.69 -1.01
CA LEU A 275 20.64 -13.43 -2.25
C LEU A 275 21.89 -14.10 -2.85
N SER A 276 23.08 -13.59 -2.54
CA SER A 276 24.35 -14.12 -3.03
C SER A 276 24.92 -15.29 -2.22
N GLY A 277 24.40 -15.55 -1.01
CA GLY A 277 24.83 -16.62 -0.10
C GLY A 277 23.83 -17.76 -0.04
#